data_AF-A0A6N8FC25-F1
#
_entry.id   AF-A0A6N8FC25-F1
#
_cell.length_a   1.000
_cell.length_b   1.000
_cell.length_c   1.000
_cell.angle_alpha   90.00
_cell.angle_beta   90.00
_cell.angle_gamma   90.00
#
_symmetry.space_group_name_H-M   'P 1'
#
loop_
_entity.id
_entity.type
_entity.pdbx_description
1 polymer ?
#
loop_
_entity_poly.entity_id
_entity_poly.type
_entity_poly.pdbx_seq_one_letter_code
_entity_poly.pdbx_strand_id
1 'polypeptide(L)'
;MQPFRALVVQVKKSAGLRTLKSVEQNQLLSKQLSALKSKSLFCGFYLNELIYRLCSADAEYETLYPLYVYSLKNLSDLAVIDESDLDVTHHGLYLEWILRQFEFSLLQMLGYGVSFESELSMQQPIVESLHYQLHVDQGFMIDAAKPSSISGKDILAINKHLNIKLSKADFIELDAGRLQELKAELKIAKHILRVCLHRHLGDKPLKSRELFRK
;
A
#
# COMPACT_ATOMS: atom_id res chain seq x y z
N MET A 1 0.38 -6.75 24.85
CA MET A 1 1.28 -6.12 23.86
C MET A 1 0.47 -5.12 23.06
N GLN A 2 0.95 -3.89 22.88
CA GLN A 2 0.26 -2.86 22.10
C GLN A 2 0.69 -2.95 20.62
N PRO A 3 -0.20 -2.66 19.65
CA PRO A 3 0.17 -2.61 18.24
C PRO A 3 1.18 -1.49 17.97
N PHE A 4 1.88 -1.57 16.83
CA PHE A 4 2.83 -0.56 16.35
C PHE A 4 4.03 -0.29 17.28
N ARG A 5 4.36 -1.24 18.16
CA ARG A 5 5.62 -1.25 18.90
C ARG A 5 6.57 -2.26 18.26
N ALA A 6 7.77 -1.79 17.93
CA ALA A 6 8.80 -2.65 17.37
C ALA A 6 9.38 -3.54 18.47
N LEU A 7 9.33 -4.86 18.24
CA LEU A 7 9.77 -5.87 19.20
C LEU A 7 10.86 -6.72 18.57
N VAL A 8 11.85 -7.06 19.40
CA VAL A 8 12.78 -8.17 19.15
C VAL A 8 12.27 -9.33 19.98
N VAL A 9 11.97 -10.44 19.32
CA VAL A 9 11.40 -11.61 19.97
C VAL A 9 12.29 -12.83 19.75
N GLN A 10 12.49 -13.60 20.80
CA GLN A 10 13.05 -14.94 20.66
C GLN A 10 11.92 -15.94 20.83
N VAL A 11 11.80 -16.85 19.87
CA VAL A 11 10.76 -17.88 19.87
C VAL A 11 11.40 -19.26 19.76
N LYS A 12 10.89 -20.22 20.54
CA LYS A 12 11.22 -21.64 20.39
C LYS A 12 10.17 -22.29 19.51
N LYS A 13 10.60 -22.87 18.38
CA LYS A 13 9.73 -23.69 17.52
C LYS A 13 9.22 -24.90 18.34
N SER A 14 7.95 -25.21 18.18
CA SER A 14 7.28 -26.39 18.74
C SER A 14 6.39 -27.00 17.65
N ALA A 15 5.85 -28.21 17.87
CA ALA A 15 4.95 -28.85 16.90
C ALA A 15 3.61 -28.11 16.70
N GLY A 16 3.33 -27.07 17.50
CA GLY A 16 2.16 -26.21 17.37
C GLY A 16 2.55 -24.74 17.55
N LEU A 17 1.90 -24.04 18.48
CA LEU A 17 2.21 -22.64 18.75
C LEU A 17 3.66 -22.47 19.23
N ARG A 18 4.35 -21.49 18.64
CA ARG A 18 5.72 -21.14 19.03
C ARG A 18 5.71 -20.60 20.46
N THR A 19 6.65 -21.05 21.30
CA THR A 19 6.78 -20.54 22.67
C THR A 19 7.66 -19.31 22.67
N LEU A 20 7.12 -18.19 23.16
CA LEU A 20 7.86 -16.95 23.36
C LEU A 20 8.88 -17.13 24.49
N LYS A 21 10.15 -16.85 24.21
CA LYS A 21 11.26 -16.96 25.17
C LYS A 21 11.67 -15.63 25.75
N SER A 22 11.76 -14.61 24.90
CA SER A 22 12.01 -13.24 25.32
C SER A 22 11.28 -12.27 24.41
N VAL A 23 10.99 -11.09 24.96
CA VAL A 23 10.49 -9.94 24.24
C VAL A 23 11.24 -8.73 24.73
N GLU A 24 11.92 -8.07 23.81
CA GLU A 24 12.55 -6.79 24.06
C GLU A 24 11.95 -5.76 23.13
N GLN A 25 11.81 -4.54 23.63
CA GLN A 25 11.34 -3.44 22.80
C GLN A 25 12.53 -2.79 22.09
N ASN A 26 12.46 -2.67 20.77
CA ASN A 26 13.34 -1.78 20.04
C ASN A 26 12.87 -0.34 20.31
N GLN A 27 13.51 0.32 21.28
CA GLN A 27 13.07 1.63 21.77
C GLN A 27 13.12 2.70 20.70
N LEU A 28 14.19 2.75 19.90
CA LEU A 28 14.36 3.76 18.84
C LEU A 28 13.27 3.64 17.78
N LEU A 29 13.08 2.44 17.22
CA LEU A 29 12.07 2.23 16.20
C LEU A 29 10.67 2.41 16.78
N SER A 30 10.41 1.94 18.00
CA SER A 30 9.12 2.13 18.65
C SER A 30 8.78 3.59 18.89
N LYS A 31 9.75 4.42 19.28
CA LYS A 31 9.54 5.86 19.46
C LYS A 31 9.11 6.49 18.14
N GLN A 32 9.79 6.13 17.04
CA GLN A 32 9.43 6.62 15.71
C GLN A 32 8.00 6.19 15.30
N LEU A 33 7.61 4.94 15.55
CA LEU A 33 6.31 4.41 15.15
C LEU A 33 5.14 4.80 16.10
N SER A 34 5.45 5.28 17.30
CA SER A 34 4.45 5.58 18.35
C SER A 34 3.56 6.79 18.07
N ALA A 35 3.86 7.57 17.03
CA ALA A 35 3.14 8.79 16.71
C ALA A 35 1.82 8.59 15.93
N LEU A 36 1.45 7.34 15.60
CA LEU A 36 0.22 7.08 14.84
C LEU A 36 -1.03 7.54 15.61
N LYS A 37 -1.75 8.49 15.02
CA LYS A 37 -3.02 9.03 15.53
C LYS A 37 -4.06 9.12 14.43
N SER A 38 -5.34 9.18 14.81
CA SER A 38 -6.47 9.44 13.91
C SER A 38 -6.43 8.60 12.62
N LYS A 39 -6.51 9.22 11.44
CA LYS A 39 -6.52 8.54 10.14
C LYS A 39 -5.27 7.68 9.91
N SER A 40 -4.09 8.13 10.33
CA SER A 40 -2.84 7.34 10.21
C SER A 40 -2.89 6.07 11.06
N LEU A 41 -3.50 6.14 12.24
CA LEU A 41 -3.70 4.95 13.09
C LEU A 41 -4.64 3.94 12.42
N PHE A 42 -5.74 4.41 11.83
CA PHE A 42 -6.67 3.54 11.10
C PHE A 42 -6.01 2.91 9.87
N CYS A 43 -5.16 3.67 9.16
CA CYS A 43 -4.33 3.15 8.09
C CYS A 43 -3.37 2.05 8.57
N GLY A 44 -2.70 2.25 9.72
CA GLY A 44 -1.86 1.20 10.31
C GLY A 44 -2.64 -0.09 10.61
N PHE A 45 -3.88 0.02 11.10
CA PHE A 45 -4.74 -1.15 11.31
C PHE A 45 -5.16 -1.81 10.01
N TYR A 46 -5.38 -1.02 8.95
CA TYR A 46 -5.65 -1.54 7.62
C TYR A 46 -4.47 -2.36 7.07
N LEU A 47 -3.23 -1.87 7.21
CA LEU A 47 -2.03 -2.64 6.79
C LEU A 47 -1.94 -3.97 7.55
N ASN A 48 -2.14 -3.94 8.88
CA ASN A 48 -2.15 -5.15 9.70
C ASN A 48 -3.20 -6.17 9.26
N GLU A 49 -4.41 -5.69 8.93
CA GLU A 49 -5.49 -6.56 8.48
C GLU A 49 -5.16 -7.19 7.12
N LEU A 50 -4.56 -6.45 6.18
CA LEU A 50 -4.11 -7.00 4.92
C LEU A 50 -3.07 -8.11 5.12
N ILE A 51 -2.03 -7.85 5.92
CA ILE A 51 -1.00 -8.85 6.24
C ILE A 51 -1.64 -10.10 6.86
N TYR A 52 -2.48 -9.91 7.87
CA TYR A 52 -3.13 -11.01 8.58
C TYR A 52 -4.00 -11.88 7.66
N ARG A 53 -4.64 -11.28 6.65
CA ARG A 53 -5.54 -12.00 5.74
C ARG A 53 -4.85 -12.62 4.55
N LEU A 54 -3.73 -12.06 4.09
CA LEU A 54 -3.09 -12.44 2.83
C LEU A 54 -1.79 -13.24 3.04
N CYS A 55 -1.10 -13.05 4.17
CA CYS A 55 0.16 -13.74 4.44
C CYS A 55 -0.08 -15.00 5.29
N SER A 56 0.60 -16.10 4.92
CA SER A 56 0.63 -17.29 5.77
C SER A 56 1.48 -17.04 7.02
N ALA A 57 1.00 -17.48 8.19
CA ALA A 57 1.66 -17.24 9.47
C ALA A 57 3.04 -17.92 9.60
N ASP A 58 3.26 -19.00 8.83
CA ASP A 58 4.50 -19.78 8.88
C ASP A 58 5.41 -19.54 7.67
N ALA A 59 5.00 -18.68 6.73
CA ALA A 59 5.84 -18.31 5.59
C ALA A 59 6.82 -17.20 5.97
N GLU A 60 8.01 -17.27 5.37
CA GLU A 60 9.04 -16.24 5.50
C GLU A 60 8.94 -15.28 4.31
N TYR A 61 8.75 -14.00 4.60
CA TYR A 61 8.65 -12.93 3.61
C TYR A 61 9.73 -11.88 3.89
N GLU A 62 10.86 -11.99 3.19
CA GLU A 62 12.05 -11.15 3.44
C GLU A 62 11.75 -9.65 3.33
N THR A 63 10.94 -9.26 2.36
CA THR A 63 10.62 -7.86 2.07
C THR A 63 9.46 -7.30 2.89
N LEU A 64 8.67 -8.15 3.57
CA LEU A 64 7.45 -7.74 4.26
C LEU A 64 7.73 -6.80 5.43
N TYR A 65 8.69 -7.16 6.29
CA TYR A 65 9.00 -6.35 7.47
C TYR A 65 9.61 -4.98 7.08
N PRO A 66 10.60 -4.89 6.16
CA PRO A 66 11.05 -3.60 5.63
C PRO A 66 9.93 -2.76 5.02
N LEU A 67 9.06 -3.35 4.21
CA LEU A 67 7.91 -2.67 3.60
C LEU A 67 6.96 -2.11 4.67
N TYR A 68 6.58 -2.94 5.65
CA TYR A 68 5.68 -2.56 6.73
C TYR A 68 6.27 -1.43 7.59
N VAL A 69 7.54 -1.52 7.97
CA VAL A 69 8.23 -0.47 8.72
C VAL A 69 8.29 0.83 7.92
N TYR A 70 8.59 0.76 6.63
CA TYR A 70 8.61 1.94 5.76
C TYR A 70 7.24 2.64 5.71
N SER A 71 6.17 1.89 5.50
CA SER A 71 4.81 2.45 5.48
C SER A 71 4.40 3.04 6.83
N LEU A 72 4.70 2.37 7.94
CA LEU A 72 4.39 2.90 9.27
C LEU A 72 5.17 4.17 9.58
N LYS A 73 6.45 4.26 9.21
CA LYS A 73 7.24 5.49 9.40
C LYS A 73 6.60 6.68 8.70
N ASN A 74 6.22 6.53 7.44
CA ASN A 74 5.56 7.60 6.68
C ASN A 74 4.20 7.97 7.28
N LEU A 75 3.42 7.00 7.77
CA LEU A 75 2.16 7.27 8.47
C LEU A 75 2.38 8.00 9.80
N SER A 76 3.44 7.65 10.54
CA SER A 76 3.83 8.32 11.78
C SER A 76 4.29 9.75 11.52
N ASP A 77 5.15 9.96 10.53
CA ASP A 77 5.65 11.28 10.14
C ASP A 77 4.51 12.20 9.69
N LEU A 78 3.50 11.64 9.02
CA LEU A 78 2.28 12.35 8.63
C LEU A 78 1.39 12.74 9.84
N ALA A 79 1.43 11.96 10.93
CA ALA A 79 0.58 12.15 12.12
C ALA A 79 1.15 13.14 13.16
N VAL A 80 2.43 13.52 13.06
CA VAL A 80 3.09 14.46 13.99
C VAL A 80 2.77 15.92 13.67
N ILE A 81 2.18 16.19 12.51
CA ILE A 81 2.00 17.53 11.96
C ILE A 81 0.67 18.12 12.44
N ASP A 82 0.72 19.37 12.91
CA ASP A 82 -0.47 20.21 13.08
C ASP A 82 -1.10 20.45 11.70
N GLU A 83 -2.44 20.53 11.62
CA GLU A 83 -3.19 20.73 10.36
C GLU A 83 -2.77 21.99 9.54
N SER A 84 -1.79 22.78 10.03
CA SER A 84 -1.25 23.99 9.44
C SER A 84 -0.10 23.82 8.43
N ASP A 85 0.71 22.75 8.48
CA ASP A 85 1.94 22.67 7.65
C ASP A 85 1.75 21.98 6.30
N LEU A 86 0.67 21.21 6.13
CA LEU A 86 0.20 20.73 4.84
C LEU A 86 -1.25 21.12 4.68
N ASP A 87 -1.64 21.56 3.48
CA ASP A 87 -3.06 21.65 3.19
C ASP A 87 -3.71 20.25 3.24
N VAL A 88 -5.03 20.24 3.46
CA VAL A 88 -5.83 19.02 3.57
C VAL A 88 -5.70 18.12 2.33
N THR A 89 -5.42 18.71 1.16
CA THR A 89 -5.27 17.99 -0.10
C THR A 89 -3.98 17.19 -0.12
N HIS A 90 -2.84 17.78 0.21
CA HIS A 90 -1.55 17.09 0.24
C HIS A 90 -1.55 15.99 1.32
N HIS A 91 -2.08 16.28 2.51
CA HIS A 91 -2.16 15.29 3.58
C HIS A 91 -2.96 14.05 3.14
N GLY A 92 -4.12 14.27 2.51
CA GLY A 92 -4.96 13.18 2.00
C GLY A 92 -4.28 12.39 0.88
N LEU A 93 -3.63 13.07 -0.08
CA LEU A 93 -2.95 12.42 -1.20
C LEU A 93 -1.73 11.62 -0.74
N TYR A 94 -0.94 12.14 0.20
CA TYR A 94 0.22 11.41 0.72
C TYR A 94 -0.22 10.15 1.45
N LEU A 95 -1.28 10.24 2.26
CA LEU A 95 -1.89 9.08 2.91
C LEU A 95 -2.36 8.04 1.88
N GLU A 96 -3.09 8.45 0.84
CA GLU A 96 -3.53 7.52 -0.21
C GLU A 96 -2.34 6.87 -0.93
N TRP A 97 -1.29 7.64 -1.22
CA TRP A 97 -0.06 7.15 -1.82
C TRP A 97 0.62 6.07 -0.96
N ILE A 98 0.82 6.32 0.34
CA ILE A 98 1.44 5.33 1.26
C ILE A 98 0.65 4.01 1.22
N LEU A 99 -0.69 4.09 1.23
CA LEU A 99 -1.55 2.92 1.15
C LEU A 99 -1.41 2.17 -0.18
N ARG A 100 -1.44 2.89 -1.32
CA ARG A 100 -1.31 2.24 -2.64
C ARG A 100 0.05 1.56 -2.81
N GLN A 101 1.12 2.20 -2.35
CA GLN A 101 2.48 1.66 -2.36
C GLN A 101 2.58 0.35 -1.58
N PHE A 102 2.01 0.32 -0.38
CA PHE A 102 1.98 -0.88 0.46
C PHE A 102 1.18 -2.00 -0.20
N GLU A 103 -0.04 -1.71 -0.66
CA GLU A 103 -0.92 -2.68 -1.33
C GLU A 103 -0.26 -3.28 -2.57
N PHE A 104 0.32 -2.43 -3.42
CA PHE A 104 1.01 -2.86 -4.63
C PHE A 104 2.21 -3.75 -4.29
N SER A 105 3.09 -3.29 -3.40
CA SER A 105 4.28 -4.05 -3.00
C SER A 105 3.92 -5.38 -2.32
N LEU A 106 2.85 -5.41 -1.53
CA LEU A 106 2.34 -6.62 -0.89
C LEU A 106 1.84 -7.63 -1.95
N LEU A 107 1.05 -7.17 -2.93
CA LEU A 107 0.58 -8.03 -4.01
C LEU A 107 1.74 -8.59 -4.85
N GLN A 108 2.72 -7.76 -5.21
CA GLN A 108 3.92 -8.19 -5.94
C GLN A 108 4.70 -9.26 -5.15
N MET A 109 4.95 -9.01 -3.86
CA MET A 109 5.64 -9.96 -2.97
C MET A 109 4.91 -11.31 -2.87
N LEU A 110 3.58 -11.30 -2.88
CA LEU A 110 2.77 -12.52 -2.80
C LEU A 110 2.65 -13.26 -4.14
N GLY A 111 3.17 -12.70 -5.24
CA GLY A 111 3.03 -13.27 -6.58
C GLY A 111 1.63 -13.05 -7.19
N TYR A 112 0.84 -12.13 -6.63
CA TYR A 112 -0.50 -11.75 -7.09
C TYR A 112 -0.50 -10.39 -7.80
N GLY A 113 0.68 -9.83 -8.06
CA GLY A 113 0.85 -8.56 -8.73
C GLY A 113 0.40 -8.61 -10.19
N VAL A 114 -0.42 -7.64 -10.59
CA VAL A 114 -0.65 -7.34 -12.01
C VAL A 114 0.60 -6.65 -12.57
N SER A 115 1.01 -7.01 -13.79
CA SER A 115 2.04 -6.28 -14.52
C SER A 115 1.50 -4.94 -14.98
N PHE A 116 2.20 -3.84 -14.66
CA PHE A 116 1.93 -2.52 -15.21
C PHE A 116 2.89 -2.18 -16.36
N GLU A 117 3.76 -3.11 -16.74
CA GLU A 117 4.77 -2.94 -17.79
C GLU A 117 4.37 -3.65 -19.07
N SER A 118 3.58 -4.72 -18.96
CA SER A 118 3.18 -5.54 -20.10
C SER A 118 1.68 -5.84 -20.09
N GLU A 119 1.10 -5.92 -21.28
CA GLU A 119 -0.29 -6.35 -21.46
C GLU A 119 -0.43 -7.88 -21.32
N LEU A 120 -1.63 -8.31 -21.00
CA LEU A 120 -1.95 -9.68 -20.57
C LEU A 120 -1.83 -10.72 -21.70
N SER A 121 -2.24 -10.38 -22.92
CA SER A 121 -2.49 -11.35 -23.99
C SER A 121 -1.22 -11.84 -24.67
N MET A 122 -0.35 -10.93 -25.09
CA MET A 122 0.88 -11.22 -25.83
C MET A 122 2.15 -10.85 -25.04
N GLN A 123 1.99 -10.41 -23.79
CA GLN A 123 3.08 -9.94 -22.92
C GLN A 123 3.90 -8.82 -23.58
N GLN A 124 3.27 -8.01 -24.42
CA GLN A 124 3.90 -6.85 -25.04
C GLN A 124 3.95 -5.66 -24.08
N PRO A 125 4.91 -4.75 -24.22
CA PRO A 125 4.97 -3.56 -23.38
C PRO A 125 3.67 -2.73 -23.45
N ILE A 126 3.25 -2.17 -22.32
CA ILE A 126 2.19 -1.16 -22.29
C ILE A 126 2.65 0.05 -23.10
N VAL A 127 1.85 0.42 -24.09
CA VAL A 127 2.06 1.58 -24.97
C VAL A 127 1.19 2.75 -24.51
N GLU A 128 1.81 3.92 -24.34
CA GLU A 128 1.16 5.14 -23.82
C GLU A 128 -0.10 5.57 -24.59
N SER A 129 -0.07 5.44 -25.93
CA SER A 129 -1.15 5.89 -26.82
C SER A 129 -2.34 4.93 -26.90
N LEU A 130 -2.22 3.73 -26.32
CA LEU A 130 -3.28 2.73 -26.33
C LEU A 130 -4.13 2.80 -25.05
N HIS A 131 -5.28 2.13 -25.10
CA HIS A 131 -6.19 1.99 -23.97
C HIS A 131 -6.33 0.52 -23.59
N TYR A 132 -6.57 0.29 -22.31
CA TYR A 132 -6.60 -1.04 -21.75
C TYR A 132 -7.79 -1.25 -20.84
N GLN A 133 -8.32 -2.45 -20.85
CA GLN A 133 -9.27 -2.92 -19.85
C GLN A 133 -8.52 -3.75 -18.80
N LEU A 134 -8.81 -3.49 -17.53
CA LEU A 134 -8.35 -4.36 -16.45
C LEU A 134 -9.18 -5.66 -16.44
N HIS A 135 -8.54 -6.78 -16.75
CA HIS A 135 -9.09 -8.11 -16.52
C HIS A 135 -8.74 -8.55 -15.11
N VAL A 136 -9.78 -8.87 -14.34
CA VAL A 136 -9.75 -9.18 -12.90
C VAL A 136 -8.56 -10.08 -12.55
N ASP A 137 -7.57 -9.45 -11.92
CA ASP A 137 -6.37 -10.02 -11.31
C ASP A 137 -5.50 -10.83 -12.27
N GLN A 138 -5.64 -10.55 -13.56
CA GLN A 138 -4.83 -11.13 -14.62
C GLN A 138 -3.95 -10.04 -15.23
N GLY A 139 -4.53 -8.88 -15.54
CA GLY A 139 -3.77 -7.72 -16.02
C GLY A 139 -4.52 -6.88 -17.02
N PHE A 140 -3.78 -6.13 -17.82
CA PHE A 140 -4.32 -5.17 -18.77
C PHE A 140 -4.42 -5.78 -20.16
N MET A 141 -5.60 -5.80 -20.76
CA MET A 141 -5.79 -6.21 -22.15
C MET A 141 -6.06 -4.98 -23.01
N ILE A 142 -5.46 -4.90 -24.20
CA ILE A 142 -5.71 -3.82 -25.15
C ILE A 142 -7.20 -3.77 -25.48
N ASP A 143 -7.80 -2.58 -25.41
CA ASP A 143 -9.20 -2.33 -25.79
C ASP A 143 -9.32 -0.99 -26.53
N ALA A 144 -10.45 -0.79 -27.20
CA ALA A 144 -10.85 0.52 -27.72
C ALA A 144 -11.07 1.52 -26.58
N ALA A 145 -10.83 2.80 -26.86
CA ALA A 145 -11.05 3.88 -25.89
C ALA A 145 -12.55 3.95 -25.50
N LYS A 146 -12.85 3.55 -24.27
CA LYS A 146 -14.20 3.56 -23.66
C LYS A 146 -14.12 4.18 -22.26
N PRO A 147 -15.25 4.63 -21.68
CA PRO A 147 -15.25 5.24 -20.34
C PRO A 147 -14.67 4.37 -19.22
N SER A 148 -14.68 3.03 -19.36
CA SER A 148 -14.10 2.08 -18.40
C SER A 148 -12.65 1.70 -18.70
N SER A 149 -12.09 2.15 -19.82
CA SER A 149 -10.71 1.86 -20.20
C SER A 149 -9.74 2.79 -19.48
N ILE A 150 -8.52 2.31 -19.26
CA ILE A 150 -7.41 3.04 -18.65
C ILE A 150 -6.38 3.31 -19.74
N SER A 151 -5.91 4.56 -19.84
CA SER A 151 -4.88 4.88 -20.82
C SER A 151 -3.55 4.22 -20.46
N GLY A 152 -2.75 3.84 -21.46
CA GLY A 152 -1.41 3.31 -21.24
C GLY A 152 -0.51 4.32 -20.52
N LYS A 153 -0.69 5.62 -20.81
CA LYS A 153 -0.02 6.71 -20.10
C LYS A 153 -0.29 6.64 -18.60
N ASP A 154 -1.54 6.48 -18.18
CA ASP A 154 -1.89 6.40 -16.75
C ASP A 154 -1.32 5.13 -16.10
N ILE A 155 -1.37 3.98 -16.79
CA ILE A 155 -0.81 2.71 -16.28
C ILE A 155 0.68 2.87 -16.01
N LEU A 156 1.44 3.41 -16.97
CA LEU A 156 2.88 3.60 -16.85
C LEU A 156 3.23 4.65 -15.78
N ALA A 157 2.47 5.75 -15.70
CA ALA A 157 2.63 6.75 -14.64
C ALA A 157 2.40 6.14 -13.26
N ILE A 158 1.32 5.37 -13.08
CA ILE A 158 1.04 4.65 -11.83
C ILE A 158 2.18 3.68 -11.50
N ASN A 159 2.68 2.90 -12.48
CA ASN A 159 3.80 1.99 -12.26
C ASN A 159 5.01 2.73 -11.70
N LYS A 160 5.37 3.85 -12.35
CA LYS A 160 6.49 4.69 -11.91
C LYS A 160 6.29 5.16 -10.47
N HIS A 161 5.12 5.70 -10.12
CA HIS A 161 4.90 6.28 -8.79
C HIS A 161 4.73 5.27 -7.67
N LEU A 162 4.25 4.06 -7.95
CA LEU A 162 4.15 3.00 -6.95
C LEU A 162 5.51 2.33 -6.68
N ASN A 163 6.48 2.43 -7.60
CA ASN A 163 7.83 1.88 -7.43
C ASN A 163 8.85 2.87 -6.85
N ILE A 164 8.57 4.19 -6.86
CA ILE A 164 9.46 5.20 -6.27
C ILE A 164 9.13 5.36 -4.80
N LYS A 165 10.12 5.32 -3.91
CA LYS A 165 9.96 5.73 -2.50
C LYS A 165 10.06 7.24 -2.39
N LEU A 166 9.04 7.87 -1.83
CA LEU A 166 9.04 9.28 -1.46
C LEU A 166 9.13 9.42 0.05
N SER A 167 9.91 10.39 0.51
CA SER A 167 9.79 10.91 1.87
C SER A 167 8.67 11.95 1.90
N LYS A 168 8.28 12.35 3.12
CA LYS A 168 7.36 13.47 3.31
C LYS A 168 7.87 14.75 2.66
N ALA A 169 9.17 15.04 2.77
CA ALA A 169 9.76 16.26 2.21
C ALA A 169 9.60 16.28 0.68
N ASP A 170 9.95 15.18 0.02
CA ASP A 170 9.81 15.05 -1.44
C ASP A 170 8.35 15.22 -1.90
N PHE A 171 7.39 14.77 -1.08
CA PHE A 171 5.97 14.88 -1.41
C PHE A 171 5.43 16.31 -1.27
N ILE A 172 5.92 17.08 -0.30
CA ILE A 172 5.50 18.48 -0.07
C ILE A 172 6.01 19.40 -1.17
N GLU A 173 7.15 19.07 -1.78
CA GLU A 173 7.74 19.85 -2.87
C GLU A 173 7.01 19.68 -4.22
N LEU A 174 6.01 18.78 -4.30
CA LEU A 174 5.22 18.60 -5.52
C LEU A 174 4.38 19.85 -5.81
N ASP A 175 4.51 20.37 -7.04
CA ASP A 175 3.68 21.49 -7.48
C ASP A 175 2.20 21.08 -7.68
N ALA A 176 1.33 22.09 -7.79
CA ALA A 176 -0.11 21.90 -7.93
C ALA A 176 -0.52 21.06 -9.15
N GLY A 177 0.20 21.20 -10.28
CA GLY A 177 -0.07 20.42 -11.49
C GLY A 177 0.27 18.95 -11.27
N ARG A 178 1.43 18.68 -10.68
CA ARG A 178 1.86 17.30 -10.37
C ARG A 178 0.96 16.64 -9.33
N LEU A 179 0.46 17.38 -8.33
CA LEU A 179 -0.52 16.86 -7.37
C LEU A 179 -1.85 16.50 -8.03
N GLN A 180 -2.29 17.28 -9.02
CA GLN A 180 -3.52 17.00 -9.77
C GLN A 180 -3.40 15.71 -10.59
N GLU A 181 -2.27 15.52 -11.28
CA GLU A 181 -1.96 14.28 -11.99
C GLU A 181 -1.89 13.09 -11.03
N LEU A 182 -1.14 13.22 -9.94
CA LEU A 182 -1.00 12.18 -8.93
C LEU A 182 -2.35 11.79 -8.31
N LYS A 183 -3.23 12.76 -8.08
CA LYS A 183 -4.59 12.50 -7.60
C LYS A 183 -5.39 11.64 -8.58
N ALA A 184 -5.29 11.89 -9.88
CA ALA A 184 -5.96 11.07 -10.89
C ALA A 184 -5.37 9.65 -10.93
N GLU A 185 -4.04 9.54 -10.93
CA GLU A 185 -3.31 8.28 -10.91
C GLU A 185 -3.65 7.44 -9.68
N LEU A 186 -3.64 8.02 -8.47
CA LEU A 186 -3.99 7.32 -7.22
C LEU A 186 -5.43 6.84 -7.20
N LYS A 187 -6.36 7.58 -7.81
CA LYS A 187 -7.75 7.15 -7.96
C LYS A 187 -7.86 5.90 -8.83
N ILE A 188 -7.13 5.84 -9.94
CA ILE A 188 -7.08 4.68 -10.83
C ILE A 188 -6.37 3.51 -10.14
N ALA A 189 -5.21 3.76 -9.51
CA ALA A 189 -4.46 2.75 -8.74
C ALA A 189 -5.31 2.14 -7.63
N LYS A 190 -6.09 2.96 -6.90
CA LYS A 190 -7.04 2.50 -5.89
C LYS A 190 -8.11 1.57 -6.45
N HIS A 191 -8.61 1.86 -7.65
CA HIS A 191 -9.54 0.96 -8.33
C HIS A 191 -8.87 -0.37 -8.68
N ILE A 192 -7.72 -0.34 -9.37
CA ILE A 192 -6.98 -1.55 -9.78
C ILE A 192 -6.64 -2.42 -8.57
N LEU A 193 -5.99 -1.84 -7.56
CA LEU A 193 -5.54 -2.56 -6.37
C LEU A 193 -6.70 -3.11 -5.55
N ARG A 194 -7.85 -2.43 -5.53
CA ARG A 194 -9.04 -2.95 -4.86
C ARG A 194 -9.60 -4.20 -5.56
N VAL A 195 -9.58 -4.23 -6.89
CA VAL A 195 -9.96 -5.42 -7.66
C VAL A 195 -8.99 -6.56 -7.35
N CYS A 196 -7.67 -6.30 -7.48
CA CYS A 196 -6.58 -7.23 -7.15
C CYS A 196 -6.72 -7.85 -5.75
N LEU A 197 -6.89 -7.00 -4.73
CA LEU A 197 -7.02 -7.46 -3.36
C LEU A 197 -8.30 -8.26 -3.12
N HIS A 198 -9.42 -7.91 -3.78
CA HIS A 198 -10.71 -8.53 -3.50
C HIS A 198 -10.68 -10.05 -3.71
N ARG A 199 -10.10 -10.54 -4.80
CA ARG A 199 -10.06 -11.98 -5.09
C ARG A 199 -9.34 -12.80 -4.04
N HIS A 200 -8.26 -12.23 -3.47
CA HIS A 200 -7.48 -12.91 -2.44
C HIS A 200 -8.05 -12.73 -1.03
N LEU A 201 -8.78 -11.65 -0.79
CA LEU A 201 -9.47 -11.44 0.47
C LEU A 201 -10.75 -12.28 0.57
N GLY A 202 -11.44 -12.54 -0.55
CA GLY A 202 -12.77 -13.18 -0.54
C GLY A 202 -13.87 -12.25 0.01
N ASP A 203 -15.04 -12.80 0.33
CA ASP A 203 -16.26 -12.00 0.56
C ASP A 203 -16.33 -11.29 1.91
N LYS A 204 -15.48 -11.67 2.87
CA LYS A 204 -15.48 -11.02 4.18
C LYS A 204 -14.96 -9.58 4.03
N PRO A 205 -15.70 -8.54 4.43
CA PRO A 205 -15.24 -7.16 4.34
C PRO A 205 -14.06 -6.92 5.29
N LEU A 206 -13.24 -5.91 4.97
CA LEU A 206 -12.16 -5.45 5.86
C LEU A 206 -12.75 -4.61 7.00
N LYS A 207 -12.56 -5.07 8.24
CA LYS A 207 -13.06 -4.40 9.46
C LYS A 207 -12.40 -3.05 9.69
N SER A 208 -11.13 -2.91 9.33
CA SER A 208 -10.40 -1.63 9.40
C SER A 208 -11.08 -0.51 8.61
N ARG A 209 -11.86 -0.82 7.57
CA ARG A 209 -12.64 0.18 6.82
C ARG A 209 -13.77 0.80 7.63
N GLU A 210 -14.29 0.10 8.64
CA GLU A 210 -15.33 0.61 9.52
C GLU A 210 -14.83 1.75 10.41
N LEU A 211 -13.53 1.80 10.70
CA LEU A 211 -12.90 2.86 11.50
C LEU A 211 -12.96 4.22 10.81
N PHE A 212 -13.08 4.26 9.47
CA PHE A 212 -13.20 5.50 8.70
C PHE A 212 -14.63 6.03 8.56
N ARG A 213 -15.64 5.29 9.08
CA ARG A 213 -17.06 5.66 9.00
C ARG A 213 -17.58 6.35 10.27
N LYS A 214 -16.73 6.51 11.28
CA LYS A 214 -17.02 7.21 12.54
C LYS A 214 -16.47 8.62 12.47
#